data_AF-A0A9W9FEH0-F1
#
_entry.id   AF-A0A9W9FEH0-F1
#
_cell.length_a   1.000
_cell.length_b   1.000
_cell.length_c   1.000
_cell.angle_alpha   90.00
_cell.angle_beta   90.00
_cell.angle_gamma   90.00
#
_symmetry.space_group_name_H-M   'P 1'
#
loop_
_entity.id
_entity.type
_entity.pdbx_description
1 polymer ?
#
loop_
_entity_poly.entity_id
_entity_poly.type
_entity_poly.pdbx_seq_one_letter_code
_entity_poly.pdbx_strand_id
1 'polypeptide(L)'
;MLDFMDYIQLAFAEATNWNRDNSYLSLTTTAQSILDFSTPERLRVRVSSLSTPHFATSYTLGTVGLLDGSVSYLFSTVPLHNTPSRSALIPLRKISPGYRQVYPPIAPVQSWGWDSLLNGVGIPGLKNGPASKFPTRKDDEQTVDEAAQRKATLLHASLQLPSPTTLYALFLRRMSPTTQLSLAVCSTRGPPLSNSAPQASMLAQLSHDTGKYCNEYLFSTDNALFGWRGLWNFGPDPRVTRDDAPPRLSLLSAGAEAYYSPVSSLIGMSTGLRFSTLPAATEVPSPSSTSTPPTPISTFPYTLTLTLTPITGSLSTTYSLRASPNLAFSSRFGFNVYSWESEMVAGCELWRRAKKSTSPANDDLEWARRKMRLHDFSASLPGSPPPTPPLPSDPVHPEPVTGSETDDSEANDSVIKLRIDQSWNVRLLWEGRVKELLVSAGVGLGPGSFSLSPSLSSTASGSGSTQSGGGAPSYWRGVGVSVMYSS
;
A
#
# COMPACT_ATOMS: atom_id res chain seq x y z
N MET A 1 -7.21 -4.86 0.47
CA MET A 1 -6.95 -3.82 1.50
C MET A 1 -5.84 -4.30 2.42
N LEU A 2 -4.97 -3.39 2.87
CA LEU A 2 -3.94 -3.67 3.87
C LEU A 2 -4.56 -4.04 5.21
N ASP A 3 -3.88 -4.92 5.95
CA ASP A 3 -4.26 -5.22 7.32
C ASP A 3 -3.81 -4.10 8.26
N PHE A 4 -4.35 -4.10 9.49
CA PHE A 4 -4.05 -3.10 10.51
C PHE A 4 -2.56 -3.02 10.84
N MET A 5 -1.90 -4.19 10.94
CA MET A 5 -0.46 -4.29 11.18
C MET A 5 0.33 -3.57 10.09
N ASP A 6 0.05 -3.88 8.82
CA ASP A 6 0.76 -3.29 7.69
C ASP A 6 0.51 -1.78 7.64
N TYR A 7 -0.73 -1.35 7.87
CA TYR A 7 -1.09 0.07 7.91
C TYR A 7 -0.28 0.85 8.96
N ILE A 8 -0.15 0.31 10.18
CA ILE A 8 0.65 0.94 11.25
C ILE A 8 2.14 0.95 10.88
N GLN A 9 2.66 -0.11 10.29
CA GLN A 9 4.06 -0.10 9.83
C GLN A 9 4.28 0.94 8.75
N LEU A 10 3.31 1.13 7.83
CA LEU A 10 3.39 2.21 6.85
C LEU A 10 3.41 3.57 7.55
N ALA A 11 2.48 3.78 8.48
CA ALA A 11 2.35 5.00 9.26
C ALA A 11 3.62 5.33 10.05
N PHE A 12 4.22 4.32 10.69
CA PHE A 12 5.47 4.47 11.44
C PHE A 12 6.66 4.77 10.51
N ALA A 13 6.74 4.12 9.35
CA ALA A 13 7.77 4.41 8.36
C ALA A 13 7.64 5.83 7.79
N GLU A 14 6.43 6.30 7.53
CA GLU A 14 6.16 7.68 7.10
C GLU A 14 6.52 8.69 8.21
N ALA A 15 6.06 8.46 9.44
CA ALA A 15 6.38 9.31 10.58
C ALA A 15 7.88 9.34 10.88
N THR A 16 8.62 8.26 10.53
CA THR A 16 10.07 8.20 10.66
C THR A 16 10.85 8.68 9.44
N ASN A 17 10.18 9.11 8.36
CA ASN A 17 10.79 9.40 7.07
C ASN A 17 11.73 8.27 6.59
N TRP A 18 11.34 7.01 6.83
CA TRP A 18 12.07 5.85 6.36
C TRP A 18 11.78 5.60 4.89
N ASN A 19 12.83 5.52 4.06
CA ASN A 19 12.68 5.31 2.63
C ASN A 19 12.38 3.83 2.32
N ARG A 20 11.11 3.53 2.08
CA ARG A 20 10.65 2.16 1.84
C ARG A 20 10.89 1.66 0.42
N ASP A 21 10.91 2.57 -0.55
CA ASP A 21 11.09 2.25 -1.97
C ASP A 21 12.55 1.93 -2.31
N ASN A 22 13.45 2.17 -1.35
CA ASN A 22 14.86 1.83 -1.41
C ASN A 22 15.19 0.51 -0.72
N SER A 23 14.32 -0.49 -0.84
CA SER A 23 14.59 -1.86 -0.38
C SER A 23 14.53 -2.83 -1.56
N TYR A 24 15.35 -3.88 -1.53
CA TYR A 24 15.26 -4.96 -2.51
C TYR A 24 13.87 -5.63 -2.47
N LEU A 25 13.25 -5.74 -1.30
CA LEU A 25 11.88 -6.26 -1.14
C LEU A 25 10.86 -5.41 -1.90
N SER A 26 11.12 -4.11 -2.02
CA SER A 26 10.22 -3.17 -2.68
C SER A 26 10.34 -3.14 -4.21
N LEU A 27 11.27 -3.92 -4.78
CA LEU A 27 11.64 -3.83 -6.20
C LEU A 27 10.45 -4.09 -7.13
N THR A 28 9.63 -5.08 -6.82
CA THR A 28 8.44 -5.50 -7.59
C THR A 28 7.12 -5.12 -6.91
N THR A 29 7.12 -4.29 -5.87
CA THR A 29 5.91 -3.98 -5.09
C THR A 29 4.81 -3.35 -5.94
N THR A 30 5.14 -2.50 -6.91
CA THR A 30 4.16 -1.87 -7.82
C THR A 30 3.48 -2.87 -8.74
N ALA A 31 4.24 -3.86 -9.21
CA ALA A 31 3.72 -4.97 -10.01
C ALA A 31 2.76 -5.82 -9.19
N GLN A 32 3.22 -6.25 -8.00
CA GLN A 32 2.48 -7.13 -7.10
C GLN A 32 1.20 -6.46 -6.59
N SER A 33 1.22 -5.15 -6.31
CA SER A 33 0.03 -4.43 -5.84
C SER A 33 -1.09 -4.36 -6.88
N ILE A 34 -0.74 -4.28 -8.16
CA ILE A 34 -1.69 -4.21 -9.29
C ILE A 34 -2.12 -5.60 -9.75
N LEU A 35 -1.19 -6.56 -9.80
CA LEU A 35 -1.42 -7.88 -10.40
C LEU A 35 -1.81 -8.96 -9.38
N ASP A 36 -1.27 -8.92 -8.17
CA ASP A 36 -1.39 -10.00 -7.19
C ASP A 36 -2.26 -9.58 -5.99
N PHE A 37 -3.45 -9.08 -6.29
CA PHE A 37 -4.46 -8.81 -5.27
C PHE A 37 -5.26 -10.06 -4.90
N SER A 38 -5.61 -10.15 -3.61
CA SER A 38 -6.54 -11.15 -3.09
C SER A 38 -7.98 -10.71 -3.33
N THR A 39 -8.77 -11.56 -3.98
CA THR A 39 -10.22 -11.38 -4.09
C THR A 39 -10.90 -12.12 -2.94
N PRO A 40 -11.78 -11.48 -2.15
CA PRO A 40 -12.59 -12.20 -1.20
C PRO A 40 -13.45 -13.23 -1.93
N GLU A 41 -13.49 -14.47 -1.42
CA GLU A 41 -14.29 -15.56 -2.00
C GLU A 41 -15.66 -15.73 -1.30
N ARG A 42 -15.86 -15.05 -0.17
CA ARG A 42 -17.04 -15.19 0.70
C ARG A 42 -17.39 -13.85 1.35
N LEU A 43 -18.53 -13.80 2.03
CA LEU A 43 -18.89 -12.67 2.88
C LEU A 43 -18.09 -12.71 4.18
N ARG A 44 -17.37 -11.62 4.47
CA ARG A 44 -16.62 -11.39 5.71
C ARG A 44 -16.92 -9.99 6.23
N VAL A 45 -17.17 -9.87 7.52
CA VAL A 45 -17.38 -8.59 8.21
C VAL A 45 -16.33 -8.48 9.31
N ARG A 46 -15.52 -7.42 9.28
CA ARG A 46 -14.52 -7.10 10.31
C ARG A 46 -14.93 -5.83 11.03
N VAL A 47 -15.04 -5.92 12.34
CA VAL A 47 -15.40 -4.80 13.23
C VAL A 47 -14.22 -4.62 14.17
N SER A 48 -13.54 -3.48 14.09
CA SER A 48 -12.48 -3.10 15.01
C SER A 48 -12.88 -1.87 15.82
N SER A 49 -12.49 -1.88 17.10
CA SER A 49 -12.70 -0.76 18.02
C SER A 49 -11.44 -0.56 18.83
N LEU A 50 -11.07 0.69 19.05
CA LEU A 50 -10.00 1.06 19.98
C LEU A 50 -10.59 1.16 21.39
N SER A 51 -10.23 0.23 22.29
CA SER A 51 -10.77 0.17 23.65
C SER A 51 -10.01 1.11 24.60
N THR A 52 -8.71 1.28 24.37
CA THR A 52 -7.87 2.29 25.01
C THR A 52 -6.86 2.82 23.98
N PRO A 53 -6.18 3.97 24.20
CA PRO A 53 -5.18 4.50 23.26
C PRO A 53 -4.10 3.50 22.83
N HIS A 54 -3.84 2.48 23.66
CA HIS A 54 -2.84 1.44 23.40
C HIS A 54 -3.43 0.06 23.12
N PHE A 55 -4.74 -0.16 23.31
CA PHE A 55 -5.38 -1.45 23.06
C PHE A 55 -6.49 -1.32 22.03
N ALA A 56 -6.48 -2.22 21.05
CA ALA A 56 -7.54 -2.37 20.08
C ALA A 56 -8.09 -3.80 20.09
N THR A 57 -9.38 -3.92 19.79
CA THR A 57 -10.10 -5.20 19.69
C THR A 57 -10.69 -5.31 18.30
N SER A 58 -10.52 -6.46 17.64
CA SER A 58 -11.09 -6.74 16.32
C SER A 58 -11.92 -8.02 16.37
N TYR A 59 -13.07 -8.02 15.72
CA TYR A 59 -13.93 -9.18 15.54
C TYR A 59 -14.13 -9.41 14.06
N THR A 60 -13.88 -10.63 13.60
CA THR A 60 -14.05 -11.05 12.20
C THR A 60 -15.13 -12.13 12.16
N LEU A 61 -16.25 -11.80 11.52
CA LEU A 61 -17.36 -12.70 11.26
C LEU A 61 -17.31 -13.12 9.78
N GLY A 62 -17.27 -14.42 9.52
CA GLY A 62 -17.32 -14.98 8.17
C GLY A 62 -18.52 -15.93 7.99
N THR A 63 -18.88 -16.25 6.75
CA THR A 63 -19.94 -17.24 6.46
C THR A 63 -19.55 -18.68 6.77
N VAL A 64 -18.26 -18.97 6.90
CA VAL A 64 -17.72 -20.30 7.19
C VAL A 64 -16.71 -20.17 8.32
N GLY A 65 -17.03 -20.71 9.50
CA GLY A 65 -16.14 -20.73 10.66
C GLY A 65 -16.72 -20.07 11.91
N LEU A 66 -16.02 -20.27 13.03
CA LEU A 66 -16.31 -19.62 14.31
C LEU A 66 -16.01 -18.11 14.23
N LEU A 67 -16.58 -17.35 15.17
CA LEU A 67 -16.26 -15.94 15.38
C LEU A 67 -14.79 -15.80 15.77
N ASP A 68 -13.99 -15.18 14.92
CA ASP A 68 -12.58 -14.88 15.19
C ASP A 68 -12.47 -13.51 15.86
N GLY A 69 -11.75 -13.44 16.97
CA GLY A 69 -11.45 -12.21 17.70
C GLY A 69 -9.95 -11.98 17.79
N SER A 70 -9.52 -10.72 17.80
CA SER A 70 -8.14 -10.37 18.12
C SER A 70 -8.08 -9.21 19.09
N VAL A 71 -7.12 -9.28 19.99
CA VAL A 71 -6.77 -8.19 20.91
C VAL A 71 -5.36 -7.75 20.57
N SER A 72 -5.20 -6.50 20.15
CA SER A 72 -3.91 -5.92 19.84
C SER A 72 -3.51 -4.85 20.83
N TYR A 73 -2.22 -4.82 21.13
CA TYR A 73 -1.54 -3.82 21.93
C TYR A 73 -0.58 -3.05 21.02
N LEU A 74 -0.66 -1.73 21.05
CA LEU A 74 0.16 -0.83 20.24
C LEU A 74 0.82 0.22 21.14
N PHE A 75 2.14 0.27 21.06
CA PHE A 75 2.95 1.28 21.70
C PHE A 75 3.91 1.87 20.67
N SER A 76 3.92 3.19 20.53
CA SER A 76 4.90 3.90 19.71
C SER A 76 5.48 5.07 20.52
N THR A 77 6.78 5.29 20.38
CA THR A 77 7.41 6.50 20.94
C THR A 77 7.23 7.72 20.05
N VAL A 78 6.91 7.51 18.77
CA VAL A 78 6.66 8.60 17.81
C VAL A 78 5.16 8.89 17.82
N PRO A 79 4.75 10.16 17.98
CA PRO A 79 3.35 10.50 17.94
C PRO A 79 2.77 10.27 16.53
N LEU A 80 1.78 9.38 16.44
CA LEU A 80 1.06 9.06 15.19
C LEU A 80 -0.15 9.98 14.97
N HIS A 81 -0.04 11.28 15.29
CA HIS A 81 -1.17 12.23 15.24
C HIS A 81 -1.81 12.38 13.86
N ASN A 82 -1.04 12.18 12.79
CA ASN A 82 -1.50 12.34 11.41
C ASN A 82 -2.07 11.05 10.79
N THR A 83 -2.20 9.96 11.57
CA THR A 83 -2.75 8.71 11.05
C THR A 83 -4.14 8.45 11.64
N PRO A 84 -5.21 8.66 10.87
CA PRO A 84 -6.56 8.39 11.35
C PRO A 84 -6.74 6.90 11.65
N SER A 85 -7.40 6.59 12.76
CA SER A 85 -7.83 5.25 13.17
C SER A 85 -9.25 4.91 12.69
N ARG A 86 -10.09 5.94 12.52
CA ARG A 86 -11.49 5.78 12.09
C ARG A 86 -11.55 5.49 10.60
N SER A 87 -12.27 4.44 10.25
CA SER A 87 -12.50 3.97 8.87
C SER A 87 -13.02 5.06 7.91
N ALA A 88 -13.80 6.02 8.40
CA ALA A 88 -14.29 7.17 7.64
C ALA A 88 -13.20 8.18 7.24
N LEU A 89 -12.09 8.25 7.99
CA LEU A 89 -11.03 9.24 7.80
C LEU A 89 -9.79 8.66 7.10
N ILE A 90 -9.63 7.33 7.05
CA ILE A 90 -8.44 6.68 6.46
C ILE A 90 -8.42 6.86 4.92
N PRO A 91 -7.41 7.52 4.32
CA PRO A 91 -7.38 7.68 2.87
C PRO A 91 -7.36 6.33 2.15
N LEU A 92 -8.30 6.09 1.21
CA LEU A 92 -8.42 4.80 0.52
C LEU A 92 -7.13 4.45 -0.27
N ARG A 93 -6.42 5.47 -0.79
CA ARG A 93 -5.13 5.32 -1.46
C ARG A 93 -4.01 4.78 -0.56
N LYS A 94 -4.12 4.96 0.75
CA LYS A 94 -3.14 4.44 1.71
C LYS A 94 -3.43 3.00 2.09
N ILE A 95 -4.72 2.61 2.15
CA ILE A 95 -5.13 1.25 2.55
C ILE A 95 -5.22 0.26 1.38
N SER A 96 -5.51 0.72 0.16
CA SER A 96 -5.46 -0.11 -1.04
C SER A 96 -4.04 -0.06 -1.62
N PRO A 97 -3.29 -1.16 -1.64
CA PRO A 97 -2.01 -1.20 -2.34
C PRO A 97 -2.23 -0.96 -3.82
N GLY A 98 -1.63 0.10 -4.38
CA GLY A 98 -1.75 0.44 -5.80
C GLY A 98 -0.41 0.78 -6.43
N TYR A 99 -0.45 1.44 -7.58
CA TYR A 99 0.71 2.02 -8.21
C TYR A 99 1.40 3.03 -7.27
N ARG A 100 2.70 2.86 -7.06
CA ARG A 100 3.56 3.78 -6.29
C ARG A 100 4.61 4.35 -7.21
N GLN A 101 4.71 5.67 -7.26
CA GLN A 101 5.75 6.34 -8.04
C GLN A 101 7.05 6.31 -7.23
N VAL A 102 8.12 5.81 -7.83
CA VAL A 102 9.44 5.78 -7.18
C VAL A 102 10.01 7.20 -7.15
N TYR A 103 10.42 7.64 -5.97
CA TYR A 103 11.06 8.94 -5.74
C TYR A 103 12.59 8.82 -5.78
N PRO A 104 13.32 9.93 -6.05
CA PRO A 104 14.77 9.90 -5.99
C PRO A 104 15.24 9.51 -4.58
N PRO A 105 16.38 8.78 -4.45
CA PRO A 105 16.89 8.40 -3.15
C PRO A 105 17.17 9.62 -2.28
N ILE A 106 16.66 9.62 -1.06
CA ILE A 106 16.81 10.71 -0.09
C ILE A 106 17.98 10.38 0.84
N ALA A 107 18.79 11.38 1.20
CA ALA A 107 19.82 11.20 2.20
C ALA A 107 19.19 10.95 3.58
N PRO A 108 19.74 10.03 4.39
CA PRO A 108 19.25 9.80 5.75
C PRO A 108 19.41 11.09 6.57
N VAL A 109 18.32 11.57 7.16
CA VAL A 109 18.29 12.78 8.00
C VAL A 109 19.19 12.54 9.21
N GLN A 110 20.33 13.24 9.30
CA GLN A 110 21.30 13.06 10.38
C GLN A 110 20.80 13.64 11.72
N SER A 111 19.85 14.58 11.69
CA SER A 111 19.28 15.24 12.87
C SER A 111 18.03 14.52 13.39
N TRP A 112 18.16 13.28 13.85
CA TRP A 112 17.07 12.61 14.58
C TRP A 112 17.13 12.99 16.07
N GLY A 113 16.64 14.20 16.38
CA GLY A 113 16.52 14.75 17.74
C GLY A 113 15.38 15.77 17.80
N TRP A 114 14.83 16.00 19.00
CA TRP A 114 13.72 16.94 19.26
C TRP A 114 13.98 18.38 18.75
N ASP A 115 15.23 18.72 18.46
CA ASP A 115 15.68 20.00 17.89
C ASP A 115 14.96 20.38 16.59
N SER A 116 14.53 19.39 15.78
CA SER A 116 13.80 19.66 14.54
C SER A 116 12.33 20.05 14.76
N LEU A 117 11.73 19.64 15.88
CA LEU A 117 10.35 20.03 16.26
C LEU A 117 10.31 21.40 16.96
N LEU A 118 11.38 21.76 17.67
CA LEU A 118 11.51 23.08 18.30
C LEU A 118 11.87 24.19 17.30
N ASN A 119 12.60 23.87 16.22
CA ASN A 119 12.89 24.82 15.14
C ASN A 119 11.64 25.27 14.36
N GLY A 120 10.50 24.57 14.50
CA GLY A 120 9.22 24.95 13.91
C GLY A 120 8.40 25.94 14.73
N VAL A 121 8.78 26.22 15.99
CA VAL A 121 8.09 27.19 16.85
C VAL A 121 8.85 28.51 16.79
N GLY A 122 8.54 29.33 15.79
CA GLY A 122 9.02 30.70 15.72
C GLY A 122 8.45 31.54 16.86
N ILE A 123 9.20 31.73 17.93
CA ILE A 123 8.91 32.77 18.92
C ILE A 123 9.17 34.12 18.22
N PRO A 124 8.18 35.02 18.13
CA PRO A 124 8.36 36.32 17.48
C PRO A 124 9.40 37.15 18.25
N GLY A 125 10.58 37.40 17.68
CA GLY A 125 11.52 38.36 18.25
C GLY A 125 13.02 38.14 18.03
N LEU A 126 13.48 36.98 17.54
CA LEU A 126 14.92 36.74 17.35
C LEU A 126 15.30 36.72 15.86
N LYS A 127 16.07 37.73 15.44
CA LYS A 127 16.62 37.87 14.07
C LYS A 127 17.73 36.83 13.82
N ASN A 128 17.61 36.11 12.71
CA ASN A 128 18.61 35.17 12.20
C ASN A 128 19.87 35.89 11.69
N GLY A 129 21.05 35.40 12.09
CA GLY A 129 22.35 35.67 11.47
C GLY A 129 23.13 34.37 11.28
N PRO A 130 24.06 34.26 10.30
CA PRO A 130 24.52 32.97 9.81
C PRO A 130 25.76 32.41 10.53
N ALA A 131 25.73 31.08 10.68
CA ALA A 131 26.83 30.10 10.67
C ALA A 131 27.97 30.10 11.73
N SER A 132 28.01 28.96 12.43
CA SER A 132 29.18 28.12 12.80
C SER A 132 30.09 28.52 13.98
N LYS A 133 30.20 27.60 14.96
CA LYS A 133 31.43 26.89 15.40
C LYS A 133 31.32 26.49 16.89
N PHE A 134 31.44 25.21 17.17
CA PHE A 134 31.81 24.68 18.49
C PHE A 134 33.24 25.17 18.87
N PRO A 135 33.55 25.41 20.15
CA PRO A 135 34.02 24.31 21.00
C PRO A 135 33.54 24.29 22.47
N THR A 136 33.70 23.10 23.03
CA THR A 136 33.56 22.57 24.40
C THR A 136 33.82 23.51 25.60
N ARG A 137 33.00 23.37 26.65
CA ARG A 137 33.48 23.32 28.05
C ARG A 137 32.51 22.54 28.95
N LYS A 138 33.11 21.74 29.83
CA LYS A 138 32.55 20.82 30.82
C LYS A 138 31.93 21.54 32.04
N ASP A 139 31.11 20.75 32.74
CA ASP A 139 30.69 20.83 34.14
C ASP A 139 29.38 21.60 34.41
N ASP A 140 28.26 20.87 34.31
CA ASP A 140 27.26 20.77 35.39
C ASP A 140 26.45 19.47 35.22
N GLU A 141 26.50 18.64 36.26
CA GLU A 141 26.00 17.27 36.34
C GLU A 141 24.53 17.23 36.78
N GLN A 142 23.82 16.21 36.30
CA GLN A 142 22.68 15.56 36.97
C GLN A 142 21.32 16.28 36.93
N THR A 143 20.64 16.18 35.78
CA THR A 143 19.17 15.90 35.64
C THR A 143 18.67 15.97 34.19
N VAL A 144 19.51 16.39 33.22
CA VAL A 144 19.08 16.69 31.84
C VAL A 144 19.49 15.63 30.79
N ASP A 145 20.35 14.67 31.16
CA ASP A 145 20.81 13.58 30.26
C ASP A 145 19.84 12.38 30.17
N GLU A 146 18.77 12.32 30.98
CA GLU A 146 17.76 11.24 30.90
C GLU A 146 16.79 11.40 29.72
N ALA A 147 16.77 12.58 29.09
CA ALA A 147 16.11 12.85 27.82
C ALA A 147 17.02 12.52 26.61
N ALA A 148 18.03 11.66 26.79
CA ALA A 148 18.86 11.10 25.73
C ALA A 148 17.99 10.58 24.57
N GLN A 149 17.88 11.39 23.52
CA GLN A 149 17.39 11.08 22.17
C GLN A 149 16.57 9.78 22.10
N ARG A 150 15.31 9.82 22.55
CA ARG A 150 14.44 8.63 22.60
C ARG A 150 14.31 8.06 21.18
N LYS A 151 15.02 6.95 20.94
CA LYS A 151 15.04 6.27 19.64
C LYS A 151 13.64 5.85 19.26
N ALA A 152 13.25 6.06 18.00
CA ALA A 152 11.93 5.69 17.51
C ALA A 152 11.72 4.17 17.64
N THR A 153 10.75 3.77 18.47
CA THR A 153 10.33 2.39 18.64
C THR A 153 8.84 2.24 18.40
N LEU A 154 8.46 1.10 17.82
CA LEU A 154 7.10 0.64 17.67
C LEU A 154 7.05 -0.80 18.20
N LEU A 155 6.15 -1.04 19.14
CA LEU A 155 5.84 -2.36 19.65
C LEU A 155 4.37 -2.60 19.34
N HIS A 156 4.10 -3.66 18.59
CA HIS A 156 2.76 -4.12 18.30
C HIS A 156 2.67 -5.59 18.69
N ALA A 157 1.70 -5.95 19.52
CA ALA A 157 1.36 -7.35 19.79
C ALA A 157 -0.10 -7.58 19.43
N SER A 158 -0.44 -8.73 18.86
CA SER A 158 -1.80 -9.13 18.54
C SER A 158 -2.00 -10.58 18.93
N LEU A 159 -2.97 -10.82 19.79
CA LEU A 159 -3.39 -12.15 20.21
C LEU A 159 -4.69 -12.49 19.48
N GLN A 160 -4.65 -13.53 18.63
CA GLN A 160 -5.82 -14.09 17.96
C GLN A 160 -6.47 -15.17 18.83
N LEU A 161 -7.79 -15.10 18.94
CA LEU A 161 -8.70 -16.01 19.64
C LEU A 161 -9.82 -16.38 18.63
N PRO A 162 -10.47 -17.55 18.66
CA PRO A 162 -10.38 -18.72 19.57
C PRO A 162 -9.30 -19.74 19.14
N SER A 163 -9.22 -20.90 19.81
CA SER A 163 -8.18 -21.93 19.58
C SER A 163 -8.06 -22.36 18.11
N PRO A 164 -6.84 -22.47 17.53
CA PRO A 164 -5.53 -22.27 18.16
C PRO A 164 -5.21 -20.80 18.43
N THR A 165 -4.79 -20.49 19.65
CA THR A 165 -4.44 -19.11 20.04
C THR A 165 -3.08 -18.77 19.46
N THR A 166 -3.03 -17.74 18.61
CA THR A 166 -1.78 -17.29 17.99
C THR A 166 -1.42 -15.90 18.48
N LEU A 167 -0.19 -15.74 18.95
CA LEU A 167 0.39 -14.48 19.37
C LEU A 167 1.35 -14.01 18.29
N TYR A 168 1.07 -12.85 17.72
CA TYR A 168 1.95 -12.13 16.83
C TYR A 168 2.52 -10.92 17.57
N ALA A 169 3.83 -10.81 17.67
CA ALA A 169 4.49 -9.62 18.19
C ALA A 169 5.45 -9.06 17.14
N LEU A 170 5.50 -7.75 17.04
CA LEU A 170 6.34 -7.01 16.12
C LEU A 170 6.98 -5.87 16.91
N PHE A 171 8.31 -5.86 16.90
CA PHE A 171 9.12 -4.83 17.51
C PHE A 171 9.98 -4.18 16.43
N LEU A 172 9.69 -2.92 16.11
CA LEU A 172 10.52 -2.10 15.24
C LEU A 172 11.27 -1.07 16.08
N ARG A 173 12.56 -0.94 15.85
CA ARG A 173 13.40 0.05 16.51
C ARG A 173 14.40 0.64 15.53
N ARG A 174 14.42 1.97 15.44
CA ARG A 174 15.47 2.68 14.73
C ARG A 174 16.72 2.76 15.63
N MET A 175 17.77 2.05 15.27
CA MET A 175 19.00 1.99 16.08
C MET A 175 19.92 3.18 15.80
N SER A 176 19.93 3.65 14.55
CA SER A 176 20.62 4.84 14.07
C SER A 176 19.80 5.54 12.96
N PRO A 177 20.19 6.74 12.50
CA PRO A 177 19.54 7.39 11.35
C PRO A 177 19.51 6.52 10.08
N THR A 178 20.45 5.59 9.93
CA THR A 178 20.57 4.70 8.77
C THR A 178 20.17 3.26 9.05
N THR A 179 20.07 2.84 10.32
CA THR A 179 19.76 1.45 10.68
C THR A 179 18.41 1.29 11.38
N GLN A 180 17.61 0.36 10.87
CA GLN A 180 16.36 -0.07 11.47
C GLN A 180 16.40 -1.56 11.76
N LEU A 181 16.00 -1.92 12.98
CA LEU A 181 15.85 -3.30 13.44
C LEU A 181 14.35 -3.63 13.49
N SER A 182 13.97 -4.76 12.92
CA SER A 182 12.63 -5.36 12.98
C SER A 182 12.73 -6.76 13.56
N LEU A 183 11.97 -7.03 14.61
CA LEU A 183 11.82 -8.35 15.21
C LEU A 183 10.34 -8.74 15.13
N ALA A 184 10.04 -9.78 14.36
CA ALA A 184 8.71 -10.37 14.31
C ALA A 184 8.74 -11.72 15.03
N VAL A 185 7.79 -11.95 15.93
CA VAL A 185 7.64 -13.19 16.70
C VAL A 185 6.24 -13.70 16.46
N CYS A 186 6.13 -14.97 16.11
CA CYS A 186 4.87 -15.69 16.00
C CYS A 186 4.93 -16.87 16.96
N SER A 187 3.94 -17.02 17.84
CA SER A 187 3.81 -18.19 18.70
C SER A 187 2.38 -18.71 18.62
N THR A 188 2.23 -20.01 18.37
CA THR A 188 0.93 -20.65 18.20
C THR A 188 0.76 -21.73 19.26
N ARG A 189 -0.29 -21.63 20.07
CA ARG A 189 -0.65 -22.64 21.07
C ARG A 189 -1.92 -23.37 20.64
N GLY A 190 -1.79 -24.66 20.33
CA GLY A 190 -2.87 -25.55 19.91
C GLY A 190 -2.34 -26.95 19.60
N PRO A 191 -3.20 -27.95 19.33
CA PRO A 191 -2.76 -29.25 18.85
C PRO A 191 -1.89 -29.04 17.60
N PRO A 192 -0.67 -29.60 17.55
CA PRO A 192 0.25 -29.34 16.46
C PRO A 192 -0.37 -29.79 15.13
N LEU A 193 -0.46 -28.89 14.14
CA LEU A 193 -0.88 -29.26 12.79
C LEU A 193 0.12 -30.23 12.13
N SER A 194 1.38 -30.27 12.59
CA SER A 194 2.35 -31.31 12.26
C SER A 194 3.35 -31.52 13.41
N ASN A 195 3.88 -32.74 13.55
CA ASN A 195 4.91 -33.08 14.55
C ASN A 195 6.25 -32.33 14.36
N SER A 196 6.43 -31.60 13.24
CA SER A 196 7.68 -30.96 12.86
C SER A 196 7.63 -29.43 12.84
N ALA A 197 6.46 -28.80 13.05
CA ALA A 197 6.34 -27.35 13.03
C ALA A 197 6.69 -26.77 14.41
N PRO A 198 7.62 -25.79 14.51
CA PRO A 198 7.92 -25.16 15.79
C PRO A 198 6.71 -24.36 16.29
N GLN A 199 6.45 -24.46 17.60
CA GLN A 199 5.36 -23.74 18.26
C GLN A 199 5.61 -22.22 18.36
N ALA A 200 6.84 -21.78 18.11
CA ALA A 200 7.22 -20.38 18.04
C ALA A 200 8.32 -20.16 17.00
N SER A 201 8.19 -19.11 16.20
CA SER A 201 9.19 -18.66 15.25
C SER A 201 9.48 -17.17 15.46
N MET A 202 10.76 -16.81 15.32
CA MET A 202 11.25 -15.44 15.41
C MET A 202 12.00 -15.09 14.13
N LEU A 203 11.70 -13.92 13.58
CA LEU A 203 12.36 -13.33 12.42
C LEU A 203 12.97 -12.00 12.86
N ALA A 204 14.28 -11.90 12.72
CA ALA A 204 15.03 -10.67 12.91
C ALA A 204 15.46 -10.12 11.55
N GLN A 205 15.19 -8.86 11.28
CA GLN A 205 15.61 -8.15 10.08
C GLN A 205 16.33 -6.87 10.49
N LEU A 206 17.55 -6.67 9.99
CA LEU A 206 18.35 -5.48 10.18
C LEU A 206 18.54 -4.80 8.82
N SER A 207 17.91 -3.65 8.61
CA SER A 207 18.07 -2.84 7.41
C SER A 207 19.02 -1.67 7.66
N HIS A 208 19.92 -1.43 6.70
CA HIS A 208 20.86 -0.32 6.69
C HIS A 208 20.69 0.45 5.37
N ASP A 209 20.01 1.59 5.44
CA ASP A 209 19.72 2.44 4.29
C ASP A 209 20.57 3.72 4.31
N THR A 210 21.23 3.97 3.19
CA THR A 210 22.08 5.14 2.96
C THR A 210 21.55 6.05 1.85
N GLY A 211 20.44 5.69 1.22
CA GLY A 211 19.94 6.27 -0.03
C GLY A 211 20.63 5.66 -1.25
N LYS A 212 21.97 5.73 -1.34
CA LYS A 212 22.70 5.15 -2.48
C LYS A 212 22.65 3.63 -2.51
N TYR A 213 22.86 3.00 -1.36
CA TYR A 213 22.73 1.56 -1.20
C TYR A 213 21.87 1.25 0.04
N CYS A 214 21.17 0.12 -0.02
CA CYS A 214 20.41 -0.43 1.08
C CYS A 214 20.77 -1.89 1.26
N ASN A 215 21.24 -2.24 2.45
CA ASN A 215 21.58 -3.62 2.82
C ASN A 215 20.62 -4.11 3.90
N GLU A 216 20.04 -5.29 3.71
CA GLU A 216 19.19 -5.94 4.69
C GLU A 216 19.74 -7.31 5.05
N TYR A 217 19.82 -7.59 6.35
CA TYR A 217 20.20 -8.88 6.88
C TYR A 217 18.98 -9.51 7.54
N LEU A 218 18.69 -10.76 7.23
CA LEU A 218 17.56 -11.50 7.77
C LEU A 218 18.07 -12.72 8.53
N PHE A 219 17.45 -13.01 9.66
CA PHE A 219 17.68 -14.22 10.44
C PHE A 219 16.35 -14.78 10.90
N SER A 220 16.07 -16.05 10.65
CA SER A 220 14.86 -16.74 11.12
C SER A 220 15.20 -17.97 11.92
N THR A 221 14.53 -18.16 13.06
CA THR A 221 14.78 -19.28 13.98
C THR A 221 14.14 -20.60 13.55
N ASP A 222 13.14 -20.59 12.67
CA ASP A 222 12.38 -21.78 12.25
C ASP A 222 13.29 -22.81 11.54
N ASN A 223 14.09 -22.33 10.59
CA ASN A 223 15.07 -23.13 9.83
C ASN A 223 16.51 -22.61 9.98
N ALA A 224 16.80 -21.79 11.01
CA ALA A 224 18.08 -21.06 11.13
C ALA A 224 18.47 -20.37 9.80
N LEU A 225 17.50 -19.74 9.13
CA LEU A 225 17.67 -19.14 7.81
C LEU A 225 18.41 -17.82 7.95
N PHE A 226 19.56 -17.71 7.31
CA PHE A 226 20.27 -16.45 7.12
C PHE A 226 19.96 -15.90 5.73
N GLY A 227 19.62 -14.63 5.65
CA GLY A 227 19.35 -13.94 4.40
C GLY A 227 20.16 -12.65 4.32
N TRP A 228 20.58 -12.31 3.11
CA TRP A 228 21.13 -11.00 2.77
C TRP A 228 20.39 -10.46 1.56
N ARG A 229 20.09 -9.17 1.58
CA ARG A 229 19.56 -8.43 0.43
C ARG A 229 20.35 -7.15 0.27
N GLY A 230 20.71 -6.83 -0.96
CA GLY A 230 21.39 -5.59 -1.32
C GLY A 230 20.66 -4.91 -2.46
N LEU A 231 20.48 -3.59 -2.37
CA LEU A 231 20.02 -2.74 -3.46
C LEU A 231 21.01 -1.59 -3.64
N TRP A 232 21.40 -1.33 -4.88
CA TRP A 232 22.30 -0.28 -5.30
C TRP A 232 21.60 0.62 -6.31
N ASN A 233 21.53 1.92 -6.01
CA ASN A 233 21.00 2.94 -6.91
C ASN A 233 22.15 3.59 -7.69
N PHE A 234 22.09 3.48 -9.02
CA PHE A 234 23.01 4.18 -9.90
C PHE A 234 22.66 5.67 -9.97
N GLY A 235 23.70 6.50 -9.97
CA GLY A 235 23.58 7.94 -10.02
C GLY A 235 24.43 8.65 -8.95
N PRO A 236 24.38 9.99 -8.90
CA PRO A 236 25.09 10.77 -7.91
C PRO A 236 24.63 10.39 -6.49
N ASP A 237 25.56 10.44 -5.53
CA ASP A 237 25.25 10.10 -4.15
C ASP A 237 24.30 11.16 -3.56
N PRO A 238 23.13 10.79 -3.01
CA PRO A 238 22.22 11.74 -2.40
C PRO A 238 22.82 12.48 -1.19
N ARG A 239 23.93 12.01 -0.62
CA ARG A 239 24.64 12.68 0.48
C ARG A 239 25.49 13.87 0.05
N VAL A 240 25.86 13.91 -1.23
CA VAL A 240 26.68 14.97 -1.83
C VAL A 240 25.83 15.63 -2.92
N THR A 241 24.73 16.26 -2.51
CA THR A 241 23.93 17.08 -3.41
C THR A 241 24.70 18.36 -3.71
N ARG A 242 25.08 18.54 -4.98
CA ARG A 242 25.48 19.84 -5.50
C ARG A 242 24.21 20.60 -5.83
N ASP A 243 24.03 21.79 -5.27
CA ASP A 243 22.83 22.62 -5.44
C ASP A 243 22.55 22.99 -6.92
N ASP A 244 23.57 22.90 -7.79
CA ASP A 244 23.47 23.17 -9.24
C ASP A 244 23.21 21.94 -10.13
N ALA A 245 22.94 20.76 -9.55
CA ALA A 245 22.74 19.55 -10.36
C ALA A 245 21.34 19.52 -11.01
N PRO A 246 21.23 19.22 -12.33
CA PRO A 246 19.93 19.12 -12.99
C PRO A 246 19.06 18.02 -12.35
N PRO A 247 17.72 18.20 -12.33
CA PRO A 247 16.82 17.24 -11.74
C PRO A 247 16.94 15.88 -12.45
N ARG A 248 16.92 14.80 -11.66
CA ARG A 248 17.09 13.44 -12.20
C ARG A 248 15.83 13.04 -12.96
N LEU A 249 16.03 12.52 -14.17
CA LEU A 249 14.95 12.11 -15.07
C LEU A 249 14.64 10.61 -14.97
N SER A 250 15.66 9.79 -14.66
CA SER A 250 15.52 8.34 -14.52
C SER A 250 16.39 7.81 -13.38
N LEU A 251 15.95 6.72 -12.77
CA LEU A 251 16.67 5.96 -11.76
C LEU A 251 16.86 4.52 -12.25
N LEU A 252 18.11 4.08 -12.27
CA LEU A 252 18.46 2.68 -12.45
C LEU A 252 18.92 2.12 -11.10
N SER A 253 18.33 1.02 -10.68
CA SER A 253 18.69 0.30 -9.45
C SER A 253 19.03 -1.15 -9.81
N ALA A 254 20.08 -1.70 -9.21
CA ALA A 254 20.41 -3.12 -9.28
C ALA A 254 20.49 -3.70 -7.88
N GLY A 255 20.05 -4.93 -7.68
CA GLY A 255 20.12 -5.58 -6.39
C GLY A 255 20.21 -7.09 -6.50
N ALA A 256 20.47 -7.72 -5.38
CA ALA A 256 20.54 -9.16 -5.25
C ALA A 256 20.07 -9.58 -3.85
N GLU A 257 19.58 -10.80 -3.75
CA GLU A 257 19.35 -11.47 -2.48
C GLU A 257 19.94 -12.87 -2.49
N ALA A 258 20.38 -13.31 -1.32
CA ALA A 258 20.91 -14.64 -1.08
C ALA A 258 20.41 -15.14 0.27
N TYR A 259 19.94 -16.38 0.30
CA TYR A 259 19.46 -17.06 1.49
C TYR A 259 20.21 -18.37 1.65
N TYR A 260 20.52 -18.69 2.90
CA TYR A 260 21.18 -19.93 3.28
C TYR A 260 20.61 -20.43 4.60
N SER A 261 20.14 -21.67 4.62
CA SER A 261 19.78 -22.37 5.85
C SER A 261 20.73 -23.55 6.06
N PRO A 262 21.50 -23.57 7.16
CA PRO A 262 22.33 -24.72 7.52
C PRO A 262 21.49 -25.96 7.86
N VAL A 263 20.32 -25.77 8.49
CA VAL A 263 19.48 -26.87 8.98
C VAL A 263 18.83 -27.63 7.82
N SER A 264 18.31 -26.90 6.82
CA SER A 264 17.69 -27.53 5.64
C SER A 264 18.68 -27.70 4.48
N SER A 265 19.92 -27.19 4.60
CA SER A 265 20.91 -27.16 3.51
C SER A 265 20.39 -26.54 2.21
N LEU A 266 19.48 -25.57 2.32
CA LEU A 266 18.89 -24.88 1.16
C LEU A 266 19.60 -23.55 0.91
N ILE A 267 19.86 -23.29 -0.36
CA ILE A 267 20.41 -22.03 -0.84
C ILE A 267 19.40 -21.44 -1.82
N GLY A 268 19.08 -20.16 -1.64
CA GLY A 268 18.28 -19.38 -2.58
C GLY A 268 19.06 -18.14 -3.01
N MET A 269 18.97 -17.74 -4.27
CA MET A 269 19.50 -16.45 -4.72
C MET A 269 18.67 -15.87 -5.85
N SER A 270 18.59 -14.56 -5.90
CA SER A 270 18.04 -13.84 -7.04
C SER A 270 18.75 -12.51 -7.27
N THR A 271 18.72 -12.03 -8.50
CA THR A 271 19.20 -10.71 -8.89
C THR A 271 18.04 -9.93 -9.49
N GLY A 272 18.04 -8.62 -9.30
CA GLY A 272 16.97 -7.73 -9.73
C GLY A 272 17.53 -6.45 -10.32
N LEU A 273 16.97 -6.00 -11.43
CA LEU A 273 17.19 -4.68 -12.01
C LEU A 273 15.87 -3.92 -12.02
N ARG A 274 15.90 -2.64 -11.70
CA ARG A 274 14.75 -1.73 -11.76
C ARG A 274 15.15 -0.47 -12.47
N PHE A 275 14.46 -0.15 -13.55
CA PHE A 275 14.50 1.15 -14.20
C PHE A 275 13.19 1.88 -13.88
N SER A 276 13.25 3.13 -13.44
CA SER A 276 12.07 3.95 -13.14
C SER A 276 12.27 5.37 -13.61
N THR A 277 11.27 5.93 -14.29
CA THR A 277 11.25 7.36 -14.62
C THR A 277 10.84 8.17 -13.39
N LEU A 278 11.56 9.24 -13.11
CA LEU A 278 11.29 10.09 -11.95
C LEU A 278 10.24 11.16 -12.28
N PRO A 279 9.55 11.73 -11.27
CA PRO A 279 8.50 12.74 -11.49
C PRO A 279 8.97 13.93 -12.35
N ALA A 280 10.22 14.37 -12.18
CA ALA A 280 10.80 15.48 -12.95
C ALA A 280 10.88 15.23 -14.47
N ALA A 281 10.82 13.98 -14.92
CA ALA A 281 10.78 13.66 -16.36
C ALA A 281 9.37 13.82 -16.98
N THR A 282 8.34 13.92 -16.14
CA THR A 282 6.92 13.96 -16.52
C THR A 282 6.24 15.30 -16.22
N GLU A 283 6.84 16.13 -15.38
CA GLU A 283 6.30 17.44 -15.03
C GLU A 283 6.48 18.43 -16.18
N VAL A 284 5.36 19.01 -16.64
CA VAL A 284 5.37 20.11 -17.61
C VAL A 284 5.77 21.39 -16.85
N PRO A 285 6.76 22.16 -17.31
CA PRO A 285 7.25 23.32 -16.58
C PRO A 285 6.15 24.37 -16.37
N SER A 286 5.98 24.80 -15.12
CA SER A 286 5.16 25.97 -14.75
C SER A 286 5.73 27.24 -15.45
N PRO A 287 4.89 28.16 -15.96
CA PRO A 287 5.34 29.32 -16.74
C PRO A 287 6.14 30.39 -15.96
N SER A 288 6.57 30.10 -14.72
CA SER A 288 7.21 31.07 -13.81
C SER A 288 8.74 30.91 -13.66
N SER A 289 9.39 29.99 -14.40
CA SER A 289 10.86 29.83 -14.34
C SER A 289 11.54 30.24 -15.65
N THR A 290 12.34 31.30 -15.59
CA THR A 290 13.08 31.95 -16.70
C THR A 290 14.30 31.18 -17.21
N SER A 291 14.48 29.92 -16.86
CA SER A 291 15.56 29.05 -17.37
C SER A 291 14.97 28.04 -18.37
N THR A 292 15.55 27.97 -19.56
CA THR A 292 15.31 27.01 -20.67
C THR A 292 14.34 25.85 -20.36
N PRO A 293 13.23 25.70 -21.11
CA PRO A 293 12.24 24.66 -20.83
C PRO A 293 12.85 23.27 -21.08
N PRO A 294 12.94 22.38 -20.07
CA PRO A 294 13.21 20.98 -20.34
C PRO A 294 11.98 20.39 -21.06
N THR A 295 12.18 19.90 -22.29
CA THR A 295 11.15 19.14 -22.98
C THR A 295 10.89 17.83 -22.23
N PRO A 296 9.63 17.44 -21.97
CA PRO A 296 9.33 16.20 -21.27
C PRO A 296 9.80 15.01 -22.12
N ILE A 297 10.70 14.19 -21.56
CA ILE A 297 11.26 13.01 -22.23
C ILE A 297 10.25 11.85 -22.27
N SER A 298 9.30 11.82 -21.32
CA SER A 298 8.22 10.83 -21.28
C SER A 298 6.90 11.48 -20.88
N THR A 299 5.82 11.09 -21.58
CA THR A 299 4.46 11.57 -21.30
C THR A 299 3.86 10.94 -20.03
N PHE A 300 4.37 9.78 -19.60
CA PHE A 300 3.85 9.07 -18.43
C PHE A 300 4.99 8.40 -17.63
N PRO A 301 4.88 8.30 -16.30
CA PRO A 301 5.87 7.62 -15.50
C PRO A 301 5.69 6.10 -15.61
N TYR A 302 6.80 5.38 -15.79
CA TYR A 302 6.84 3.93 -15.86
C TYR A 302 8.02 3.34 -15.08
N THR A 303 7.84 2.08 -14.68
CA THR A 303 8.80 1.27 -13.93
C THR A 303 8.92 -0.07 -14.64
N LEU A 304 10.14 -0.40 -15.07
CA LEU A 304 10.51 -1.69 -15.64
C LEU A 304 11.36 -2.44 -14.62
N THR A 305 11.00 -3.68 -14.30
CA THR A 305 11.78 -4.53 -13.40
C THR A 305 12.11 -5.85 -14.06
N LEU A 306 13.33 -6.32 -13.89
CA LEU A 306 13.81 -7.62 -14.34
C LEU A 306 14.34 -8.38 -13.13
N THR A 307 13.76 -9.53 -12.82
CA THR A 307 14.20 -10.40 -11.72
C THR A 307 14.64 -11.75 -12.29
N LEU A 308 15.83 -12.20 -11.90
CA LEU A 308 16.41 -13.47 -12.31
C LEU A 308 16.71 -14.32 -11.08
N THR A 309 16.28 -15.58 -11.12
CA THR A 309 16.59 -16.60 -10.12
C THR A 309 17.49 -17.65 -10.76
N PRO A 310 18.82 -17.51 -10.68
CA PRO A 310 19.72 -18.35 -11.47
C PRO A 310 19.66 -19.83 -11.06
N ILE A 311 19.33 -20.13 -9.79
CA ILE A 311 19.24 -21.53 -9.31
C ILE A 311 18.04 -22.27 -9.93
N THR A 312 16.89 -21.61 -10.05
CA THR A 312 15.66 -22.23 -10.59
C THR A 312 15.45 -21.95 -12.07
N GLY A 313 16.29 -21.11 -12.68
CA GLY A 313 16.19 -20.73 -14.08
C GLY A 313 14.99 -19.81 -14.40
N SER A 314 14.31 -19.25 -13.40
CA SER A 314 13.16 -18.38 -13.65
C SER A 314 13.57 -16.91 -13.85
N LEU A 315 13.06 -16.32 -14.92
CA LEU A 315 13.23 -14.95 -15.35
C LEU A 315 11.86 -14.29 -15.34
N SER A 316 11.70 -13.16 -14.65
CA SER A 316 10.45 -12.41 -14.63
C SER A 316 10.71 -10.95 -14.97
N THR A 317 10.00 -10.45 -15.98
CA THR A 317 10.01 -9.05 -16.41
C THR A 317 8.67 -8.43 -16.07
N THR A 318 8.66 -7.27 -15.44
CA THR A 318 7.43 -6.51 -15.21
C THR A 318 7.56 -5.10 -15.75
N TYR A 319 6.51 -4.65 -16.44
CA TYR A 319 6.35 -3.30 -16.92
C TYR A 319 5.11 -2.68 -16.27
N SER A 320 5.29 -1.63 -15.47
CA SER A 320 4.21 -0.90 -14.81
C SER A 320 4.24 0.57 -15.22
N LEU A 321 3.10 1.12 -15.64
CA LEU A 321 3.00 2.51 -16.08
C LEU A 321 1.77 3.19 -15.49
N ARG A 322 1.85 4.50 -15.29
CA ARG A 322 0.74 5.32 -14.83
C ARG A 322 0.26 6.22 -15.97
N ALA A 323 -0.76 5.77 -16.69
CA ALA A 323 -1.30 6.47 -17.86
C ALA A 323 -2.03 7.77 -17.48
N SER A 324 -2.65 7.81 -16.29
CA SER A 324 -3.31 9.00 -15.75
C SER A 324 -3.15 9.06 -14.24
N PRO A 325 -3.39 10.23 -13.59
CA PRO A 325 -3.37 10.33 -12.13
C PRO A 325 -4.20 9.27 -11.40
N ASN A 326 -5.22 8.73 -12.09
CA ASN A 326 -6.16 7.75 -11.58
C ASN A 326 -6.14 6.39 -12.31
N LEU A 327 -5.27 6.20 -13.31
CA LEU A 327 -5.23 4.98 -14.11
C LEU A 327 -3.80 4.46 -14.21
N ALA A 328 -3.58 3.23 -13.76
CA ALA A 328 -2.31 2.53 -13.86
C ALA A 328 -2.49 1.17 -14.54
N PHE A 329 -1.47 0.75 -15.26
CA PHE A 329 -1.40 -0.54 -15.93
C PHE A 329 -0.13 -1.27 -15.48
N SER A 330 -0.20 -2.60 -15.41
CA SER A 330 0.93 -3.45 -15.14
C SER A 330 0.86 -4.71 -15.99
N SER A 331 2.01 -5.19 -16.45
CA SER A 331 2.16 -6.44 -17.19
C SER A 331 3.38 -7.18 -16.68
N ARG A 332 3.21 -8.45 -16.30
CA ARG A 332 4.26 -9.36 -15.83
C ARG A 332 4.39 -10.51 -16.81
N PHE A 333 5.61 -10.70 -17.31
CA PHE A 333 6.00 -11.81 -18.16
C PHE A 333 7.01 -12.67 -17.39
N GLY A 334 6.61 -13.87 -17.02
CA GLY A 334 7.47 -14.91 -16.44
C GLY A 334 7.92 -15.89 -17.52
N PHE A 335 9.18 -16.29 -17.47
CA PHE A 335 9.76 -17.29 -18.33
C PHE A 335 10.69 -18.19 -17.52
N ASN A 336 10.53 -19.50 -17.65
CA ASN A 336 11.43 -20.46 -17.03
C ASN A 336 12.35 -21.05 -18.10
N VAL A 337 13.66 -20.83 -17.97
CA VAL A 337 14.67 -21.28 -18.93
C VAL A 337 14.79 -22.81 -18.97
N TYR A 338 14.51 -23.51 -17.87
CA TYR A 338 14.63 -24.97 -17.81
C TYR A 338 13.39 -25.69 -18.36
N SER A 339 12.19 -25.17 -18.10
CA SER A 339 10.94 -25.77 -18.60
C SER A 339 10.45 -25.17 -19.92
N TRP A 340 11.03 -24.06 -20.38
CA TRP A 340 10.53 -23.25 -21.50
C TRP A 340 9.08 -22.79 -21.34
N GLU A 341 8.62 -22.75 -20.09
CA GLU A 341 7.27 -22.30 -19.76
C GLU A 341 7.24 -20.78 -19.69
N SER A 342 6.21 -20.19 -20.29
CA SER A 342 5.96 -18.75 -20.23
C SER A 342 4.62 -18.51 -19.55
N GLU A 343 4.59 -17.51 -18.67
CA GLU A 343 3.40 -17.01 -17.98
C GLU A 343 3.27 -15.53 -18.33
N MET A 344 2.10 -15.10 -18.79
CA MET A 344 1.81 -13.68 -19.02
C MET A 344 0.58 -13.26 -18.20
N VAL A 345 0.74 -12.22 -17.39
CA VAL A 345 -0.34 -11.63 -16.60
C VAL A 345 -0.38 -10.13 -16.86
N ALA A 346 -1.55 -9.62 -17.20
CA ALA A 346 -1.80 -8.19 -17.34
C ALA A 346 -2.83 -7.73 -16.32
N GLY A 347 -2.74 -6.47 -15.89
CA GLY A 347 -3.72 -5.89 -15.01
C GLY A 347 -3.75 -4.37 -15.06
N CYS A 348 -4.83 -3.82 -14.53
CA CYS A 348 -5.01 -2.38 -14.43
C CYS A 348 -5.68 -2.00 -13.12
N GLU A 349 -5.40 -0.78 -12.69
CA GLU A 349 -5.95 -0.13 -11.52
C GLU A 349 -6.59 1.19 -11.94
N LEU A 350 -7.88 1.34 -11.67
CA LEU A 350 -8.66 2.53 -11.98
C LEU A 350 -9.26 3.13 -10.71
N TRP A 351 -8.82 4.32 -10.37
CA TRP A 351 -9.37 5.16 -9.32
C TRP A 351 -10.53 5.99 -9.85
N ARG A 352 -11.66 5.94 -9.16
CA ARG A 352 -12.84 6.75 -9.47
C ARG A 352 -13.19 7.56 -8.23
N ARG A 353 -13.12 8.89 -8.38
CA ARG A 353 -13.69 9.84 -7.43
C ARG A 353 -15.19 9.91 -7.66
N ALA A 354 -16.01 9.60 -6.66
CA ALA A 354 -17.42 9.93 -6.78
C ALA A 354 -17.58 11.44 -6.59
N LYS A 355 -18.02 12.14 -7.63
CA LYS A 355 -18.45 13.53 -7.48
C LYS A 355 -19.69 13.51 -6.58
N LYS A 356 -19.58 14.07 -5.37
CA LYS A 356 -20.76 14.46 -4.60
C LYS A 356 -21.46 15.50 -5.47
N SER A 357 -22.64 15.20 -6.01
CA SER A 357 -23.48 16.29 -6.52
C SER A 357 -23.83 17.11 -5.29
N THR A 358 -23.26 18.30 -5.17
CA THR A 358 -23.80 19.33 -4.29
C THR A 358 -25.15 19.74 -4.87
N SER A 359 -26.15 18.87 -4.73
CA SER A 359 -27.54 19.30 -4.83
C SER A 359 -27.83 19.99 -3.50
N PRO A 360 -28.28 21.26 -3.51
CA PRO A 360 -28.77 21.89 -2.28
C PRO A 360 -29.89 21.01 -1.70
N ALA A 361 -29.96 20.98 -0.38
CA ALA A 361 -30.79 20.06 0.40
C ALA A 361 -32.21 19.86 -0.17
N ASN A 362 -32.65 18.59 -0.15
CA ASN A 362 -34.01 18.10 -0.42
C ASN A 362 -34.54 18.21 -1.86
N ASP A 363 -34.14 17.29 -2.74
CA ASP A 363 -35.03 16.91 -3.85
C ASP A 363 -35.02 15.40 -4.12
N ASP A 364 -35.59 14.65 -3.16
CA ASP A 364 -35.87 13.20 -3.24
C ASP A 364 -36.83 12.82 -4.39
N LEU A 365 -37.21 13.78 -5.25
CA LEU A 365 -38.12 13.61 -6.39
C LEU A 365 -37.42 13.70 -7.75
N GLU A 366 -36.10 13.98 -7.83
CA GLU A 366 -35.40 14.03 -9.12
C GLU A 366 -35.44 12.71 -9.89
N TRP A 367 -35.33 11.59 -9.17
CA TRP A 367 -35.43 10.26 -9.77
C TRP A 367 -36.84 10.01 -10.35
N ALA A 368 -37.88 10.52 -9.70
CA ALA A 368 -39.27 10.42 -10.15
C ALA A 368 -39.54 11.34 -11.36
N ARG A 369 -39.02 12.57 -11.36
CA ARG A 369 -39.09 13.49 -12.52
C ARG A 369 -38.37 12.94 -13.74
N ARG A 370 -37.24 12.26 -13.55
CA ARG A 370 -36.51 11.57 -14.64
C ARG A 370 -37.31 10.39 -15.20
N LYS A 371 -38.06 9.70 -14.35
CA LYS A 371 -38.90 8.54 -14.72
C LYS A 371 -40.24 8.94 -15.36
N MET A 372 -40.74 10.14 -15.08
CA MET A 372 -41.96 10.70 -15.67
C MET A 372 -41.76 11.38 -17.03
N ARG A 373 -40.51 11.53 -17.53
CA ARG A 373 -40.24 12.03 -18.90
C ARG A 373 -40.49 10.99 -20.00
N LEU A 374 -41.61 10.26 -19.90
CA LEU A 374 -42.18 9.50 -21.01
C LEU A 374 -43.52 10.15 -21.35
N HIS A 375 -43.59 10.68 -22.57
CA HIS A 375 -44.66 11.50 -23.17
C HIS A 375 -44.67 13.00 -22.83
N ASP A 376 -43.85 13.75 -23.56
CA ASP A 376 -44.30 15.02 -24.15
C ASP A 376 -44.02 14.98 -25.66
N PHE A 377 -44.90 14.28 -26.38
CA PHE A 377 -45.18 14.56 -27.78
C PHE A 377 -46.18 15.72 -27.80
N SER A 378 -45.69 16.96 -27.73
CA SER A 378 -46.43 18.08 -28.28
C SER A 378 -45.47 18.96 -29.06
N ALA A 379 -45.61 18.83 -30.37
CA ALA A 379 -44.95 19.57 -31.42
C ALA A 379 -44.81 21.07 -31.11
N SER A 380 -43.58 21.59 -31.17
CA SER A 380 -43.36 22.99 -31.50
C SER A 380 -43.19 23.12 -33.01
N LEU A 381 -44.23 23.64 -33.66
CA LEU A 381 -44.22 24.13 -35.04
C LEU A 381 -43.07 25.13 -35.29
N PRO A 382 -42.57 25.24 -36.53
CA PRO A 382 -41.48 26.14 -36.86
C PRO A 382 -41.97 27.59 -36.91
N GLY A 383 -41.46 28.44 -36.01
CA GLY A 383 -41.69 29.89 -36.06
C GLY A 383 -41.97 30.54 -34.71
N SER A 384 -40.94 30.71 -33.88
CA SER A 384 -40.94 31.72 -32.81
C SER A 384 -39.50 32.16 -32.51
N PRO A 385 -39.27 33.46 -32.25
CA PRO A 385 -37.92 34.06 -32.23
C PRO A 385 -37.11 33.65 -30.99
N PRO A 386 -35.76 33.74 -31.05
CA PRO A 386 -34.89 33.28 -29.97
C PRO A 386 -34.99 34.18 -28.74
N PRO A 387 -34.89 33.63 -27.51
CA PRO A 387 -34.79 34.45 -26.30
C PRO A 387 -33.40 35.11 -26.23
N THR A 388 -33.42 36.41 -25.96
CA THR A 388 -32.28 37.31 -25.77
C THR A 388 -31.33 36.89 -24.63
N PRO A 389 -30.01 37.15 -24.75
CA PRO A 389 -29.04 36.88 -23.69
C PRO A 389 -29.18 37.89 -22.53
N PRO A 390 -29.01 37.49 -21.26
CA PRO A 390 -29.04 38.44 -20.15
C PRO A 390 -27.74 39.25 -20.07
N LEU A 391 -27.88 40.58 -20.05
CA LEU A 391 -26.81 41.53 -19.71
C LEU A 391 -26.50 41.51 -18.20
N PRO A 392 -25.30 41.96 -17.77
CA PRO A 392 -24.80 41.82 -16.41
C PRO A 392 -25.23 42.99 -15.52
N SER A 393 -25.54 42.72 -14.26
CA SER A 393 -25.70 43.74 -13.22
C SER A 393 -25.25 43.23 -11.85
N ASP A 394 -24.01 43.61 -11.54
CA ASP A 394 -23.49 44.22 -10.30
C ASP A 394 -23.46 43.51 -8.93
N PRO A 395 -22.45 43.91 -8.09
CA PRO A 395 -21.83 43.10 -7.05
C PRO A 395 -22.38 43.42 -5.65
N VAL A 396 -21.81 42.76 -4.63
CA VAL A 396 -22.00 42.95 -3.17
C VAL A 396 -22.92 41.88 -2.53
N HIS A 397 -22.31 40.78 -2.08
CA HIS A 397 -22.38 40.37 -0.68
C HIS A 397 -21.21 39.43 -0.33
N PRO A 398 -20.63 39.53 0.88
CA PRO A 398 -19.31 39.01 1.21
C PRO A 398 -19.34 37.52 1.53
N GLU A 399 -18.32 36.82 1.05
CA GLU A 399 -18.00 35.44 1.41
C GLU A 399 -17.69 35.32 2.92
N PRO A 400 -18.25 34.32 3.63
CA PRO A 400 -17.58 33.78 4.79
C PRO A 400 -16.49 32.80 4.33
N VAL A 401 -15.25 33.24 4.48
CA VAL A 401 -14.07 32.39 4.46
C VAL A 401 -14.16 31.41 5.64
N THR A 402 -14.48 30.16 5.37
CA THR A 402 -14.21 29.04 6.29
C THR A 402 -13.65 27.87 5.47
N GLY A 403 -12.34 27.65 5.63
CA GLY A 403 -11.64 26.56 4.96
C GLY A 403 -12.06 25.19 5.49
N SER A 404 -12.27 24.25 4.57
CA SER A 404 -11.97 22.80 4.68
C SER A 404 -12.60 22.00 3.52
N GLU A 405 -12.60 22.49 2.27
CA GLU A 405 -13.18 21.71 1.14
C GLU A 405 -12.26 20.59 0.62
N THR A 406 -11.00 20.53 1.08
CA THR A 406 -10.07 19.46 0.71
C THR A 406 -10.37 18.13 1.41
N ASP A 407 -10.92 18.13 2.63
CA ASP A 407 -11.13 16.88 3.40
C ASP A 407 -12.40 16.12 2.95
N ASP A 408 -13.46 16.81 2.53
CA ASP A 408 -14.71 16.17 2.10
C ASP A 408 -14.61 15.55 0.69
N SER A 409 -13.62 15.97 -0.10
CA SER A 409 -13.40 15.51 -1.48
C SER A 409 -12.81 14.09 -1.56
N GLU A 410 -12.18 13.60 -0.49
CA GLU A 410 -11.66 12.23 -0.39
C GLU A 410 -12.69 11.22 0.13
N ALA A 411 -13.89 11.70 0.52
CA ALA A 411 -14.88 10.89 1.22
C ALA A 411 -15.50 9.75 0.38
N ASN A 412 -15.45 9.82 -0.95
CA ASN A 412 -16.08 8.81 -1.83
C ASN A 412 -15.13 8.31 -2.93
N ASP A 413 -13.87 8.06 -2.59
CA ASP A 413 -12.96 7.36 -3.50
C ASP A 413 -13.34 5.87 -3.61
N SER A 414 -13.19 5.34 -4.82
CA SER A 414 -13.29 3.91 -5.10
C SER A 414 -12.19 3.50 -6.08
N VAL A 415 -11.74 2.26 -5.98
CA VAL A 415 -10.72 1.68 -6.85
C VAL A 415 -11.22 0.37 -7.43
N ILE A 416 -10.98 0.18 -8.72
CA ILE A 416 -11.26 -1.05 -9.44
C ILE A 416 -9.92 -1.61 -9.89
N LYS A 417 -9.64 -2.87 -9.54
CA LYS A 417 -8.48 -3.61 -10.01
C LYS A 417 -8.94 -4.77 -10.87
N LEU A 418 -8.31 -4.92 -12.02
CA LEU A 418 -8.56 -5.98 -12.99
C LEU A 418 -7.26 -6.73 -13.22
N ARG A 419 -7.32 -8.05 -13.23
CA ARG A 419 -6.22 -8.95 -13.59
C ARG A 419 -6.71 -9.93 -14.63
N ILE A 420 -5.92 -10.14 -15.67
CA ILE A 420 -6.17 -11.10 -16.74
C ILE A 420 -4.91 -11.95 -16.89
N ASP A 421 -5.10 -13.26 -16.82
CA ASP A 421 -4.04 -14.26 -16.96
C ASP A 421 -4.05 -14.86 -18.39
N GLN A 422 -2.95 -15.49 -18.80
CA GLN A 422 -2.79 -16.15 -20.10
C GLN A 422 -3.85 -17.25 -20.34
N SER A 423 -4.34 -17.88 -19.27
CA SER A 423 -5.43 -18.86 -19.30
C SER A 423 -6.83 -18.21 -19.38
N TRP A 424 -6.93 -16.91 -19.70
CA TRP A 424 -8.19 -16.14 -19.71
C TRP A 424 -8.92 -16.12 -18.37
N ASN A 425 -8.20 -16.34 -17.26
CA ASN A 425 -8.76 -16.13 -15.92
C ASN A 425 -8.78 -14.62 -15.63
N VAL A 426 -9.97 -14.09 -15.36
CA VAL A 426 -10.19 -12.70 -15.03
C VAL A 426 -10.49 -12.58 -13.53
N ARG A 427 -9.76 -11.72 -12.83
CA ARG A 427 -10.11 -11.31 -11.45
C ARG A 427 -10.44 -9.84 -11.45
N LEU A 428 -11.57 -9.50 -10.83
CA LEU A 428 -12.03 -8.14 -10.64
C LEU A 428 -12.16 -7.89 -9.14
N LEU A 429 -11.61 -6.78 -8.67
CA LEU A 429 -11.71 -6.33 -7.29
C LEU A 429 -12.16 -4.88 -7.26
N TRP A 430 -13.27 -4.61 -6.58
CA TRP A 430 -13.73 -3.27 -6.28
C TRP A 430 -13.49 -2.99 -4.80
N GLU A 431 -12.75 -1.93 -4.48
CA GLU A 431 -12.61 -1.43 -3.11
C GLU A 431 -13.14 -0.01 -3.05
N GLY A 432 -13.96 0.30 -2.06
CA GLY A 432 -14.58 1.62 -1.96
C GLY A 432 -15.08 1.90 -0.56
N ARG A 433 -15.30 3.19 -0.30
CA ARG A 433 -15.95 3.65 0.92
C ARG A 433 -17.46 3.75 0.72
N VAL A 434 -18.21 3.25 1.71
CA VAL A 434 -19.67 3.40 1.81
C VAL A 434 -19.98 3.94 3.20
N LYS A 435 -20.22 5.25 3.32
CA LYS A 435 -20.34 5.95 4.62
C LYS A 435 -19.09 5.72 5.48
N GLU A 436 -19.24 5.07 6.64
CA GLU A 436 -18.14 4.73 7.53
C GLU A 436 -17.58 3.32 7.29
N LEU A 437 -18.06 2.62 6.25
CA LEU A 437 -17.64 1.25 5.94
C LEU A 437 -16.62 1.26 4.80
N LEU A 438 -15.57 0.46 4.95
CA LEU A 438 -14.66 0.12 3.87
C LEU A 438 -15.11 -1.23 3.29
N VAL A 439 -15.48 -1.24 2.01
CA VAL A 439 -16.02 -2.42 1.34
C VAL A 439 -15.05 -2.87 0.26
N SER A 440 -14.78 -4.17 0.22
CA SER A 440 -13.98 -4.84 -0.80
C SER A 440 -14.82 -5.97 -1.40
N ALA A 441 -15.17 -5.87 -2.68
CA ALA A 441 -15.96 -6.87 -3.39
C ALA A 441 -15.12 -7.47 -4.52
N GLY A 442 -15.02 -8.79 -4.58
CA GLY A 442 -14.18 -9.51 -5.52
C GLY A 442 -14.95 -10.55 -6.32
N VAL A 443 -14.58 -10.70 -7.59
CA VAL A 443 -15.12 -11.71 -8.50
C VAL A 443 -13.96 -12.34 -9.28
N GLY A 444 -13.93 -13.67 -9.31
CA GLY A 444 -13.06 -14.46 -10.18
C GLY A 444 -13.87 -15.17 -11.27
N LEU A 445 -13.47 -14.99 -12.53
CA LEU A 445 -14.04 -15.63 -13.71
C LEU A 445 -12.95 -16.40 -14.46
N GLY A 446 -13.27 -17.52 -15.11
CA GLY A 446 -12.29 -18.22 -15.94
C GLY A 446 -12.84 -19.44 -16.67
N PRO A 447 -12.35 -19.75 -17.89
CA PRO A 447 -12.71 -20.95 -18.62
C PRO A 447 -11.92 -22.15 -18.10
N GLY A 448 -12.35 -22.75 -16.97
CA GLY A 448 -11.69 -23.96 -16.47
C GLY A 448 -12.10 -24.42 -15.07
N SER A 449 -12.81 -25.56 -15.08
CA SER A 449 -13.09 -26.64 -14.10
C SER A 449 -13.19 -26.34 -12.60
N PHE A 450 -14.27 -26.89 -12.01
CA PHE A 450 -14.58 -26.97 -10.60
C PHE A 450 -13.40 -27.47 -9.75
N SER A 451 -12.71 -26.57 -9.07
CA SER A 451 -11.95 -26.93 -7.87
C SER A 451 -12.89 -26.80 -6.68
N LEU A 452 -13.65 -27.86 -6.39
CA LEU A 452 -14.10 -28.10 -5.02
C LEU A 452 -12.83 -28.16 -4.17
N SER A 453 -12.66 -27.21 -3.27
CA SER A 453 -11.68 -27.33 -2.19
C SER A 453 -11.92 -28.68 -1.47
N PRO A 454 -10.88 -29.42 -1.05
CA PRO A 454 -11.08 -30.73 -0.45
C PRO A 454 -11.74 -30.52 0.92
N SER A 455 -13.05 -30.74 0.99
CA SER A 455 -13.71 -31.00 2.26
C SER A 455 -13.56 -32.48 2.56
N LEU A 456 -13.08 -32.79 3.76
CA LEU A 456 -13.00 -34.15 4.26
C LEU A 456 -14.39 -34.81 4.24
N SER A 457 -14.47 -36.01 3.68
CA SER A 457 -15.50 -37.00 4.01
C SER A 457 -14.88 -38.39 3.80
N SER A 458 -14.52 -39.09 4.86
CA SER A 458 -15.38 -40.10 5.50
C SER A 458 -15.90 -41.15 4.50
N THR A 459 -15.38 -42.36 4.69
CA THR A 459 -15.79 -43.66 4.12
C THR A 459 -17.29 -43.81 3.82
N ALA A 460 -17.63 -44.19 2.58
CA ALA A 460 -18.69 -45.15 2.29
C ALA A 460 -18.55 -45.67 0.85
N SER A 461 -18.49 -46.99 0.74
CA SER A 461 -18.58 -47.78 -0.49
C SER A 461 -19.98 -47.68 -1.12
N GLY A 462 -20.06 -47.54 -2.43
CA GLY A 462 -21.31 -47.65 -3.18
C GLY A 462 -21.10 -47.46 -4.68
N SER A 463 -20.98 -48.56 -5.40
CA SER A 463 -21.03 -48.60 -6.86
C SER A 463 -22.42 -48.19 -7.35
N GLY A 464 -22.52 -47.04 -8.02
CA GLY A 464 -23.74 -46.58 -8.66
C GLY A 464 -23.41 -45.64 -9.81
N SER A 465 -23.58 -46.13 -11.03
CA SER A 465 -23.54 -45.34 -12.26
C SER A 465 -24.67 -44.31 -12.25
N THR A 466 -24.32 -43.02 -12.24
CA THR A 466 -25.28 -41.93 -12.46
C THR A 466 -24.83 -41.01 -13.59
N GLN A 467 -25.76 -40.87 -14.53
CA GLN A 467 -25.75 -40.06 -15.74
C GLN A 467 -25.29 -38.61 -15.54
N SER A 468 -24.60 -38.11 -16.56
CA SER A 468 -24.31 -36.71 -16.79
C SER A 468 -25.59 -35.88 -16.93
N GLY A 469 -25.96 -35.16 -15.88
CA GLY A 469 -26.91 -34.05 -15.95
C GLY A 469 -26.19 -32.78 -16.39
N GLY A 470 -26.54 -32.25 -17.57
CA GLY A 470 -26.00 -30.99 -18.10
C GLY A 470 -26.44 -29.79 -17.25
N GLY A 471 -25.55 -29.33 -16.37
CA GLY A 471 -25.59 -27.97 -15.83
C GLY A 471 -24.83 -27.04 -16.77
N ALA A 472 -25.42 -25.87 -17.08
CA ALA A 472 -24.76 -24.84 -17.88
C ALA A 472 -23.35 -24.50 -17.31
N PRO A 473 -22.34 -24.24 -18.15
CA PRO A 473 -20.99 -23.93 -17.67
C PRO A 473 -21.02 -22.63 -16.85
N SER A 474 -20.84 -22.72 -15.54
CA SER A 474 -20.69 -21.55 -14.69
C SER A 474 -19.25 -21.03 -14.80
N TYR A 475 -19.07 -19.89 -15.47
CA TYR A 475 -17.78 -19.19 -15.59
C TYR A 475 -17.27 -18.59 -14.26
N TRP A 476 -18.04 -18.72 -13.18
CA TRP A 476 -17.76 -18.14 -11.87
C TRP A 476 -16.87 -19.07 -11.05
N ARG A 477 -15.68 -18.59 -10.67
CA ARG A 477 -14.77 -19.30 -9.74
C ARG A 477 -14.98 -18.89 -8.29
N GLY A 478 -15.39 -17.66 -8.03
CA GLY A 478 -15.64 -17.18 -6.66
C GLY A 478 -16.17 -15.74 -6.65
N VAL A 479 -17.10 -15.47 -5.74
CA VAL A 479 -17.66 -14.14 -5.49
C VAL A 479 -17.66 -13.91 -3.99
N GLY A 480 -17.07 -12.82 -3.53
CA GLY A 480 -17.04 -12.48 -2.12
C GLY A 480 -17.06 -11.00 -1.85
N VAL A 481 -17.40 -10.67 -0.61
CA VAL A 481 -17.51 -9.29 -0.13
C VAL A 481 -16.90 -9.24 1.27
N SER A 482 -15.93 -8.36 1.47
CA SER A 482 -15.37 -8.06 2.78
C SER A 482 -15.77 -6.65 3.18
N VAL A 483 -16.45 -6.51 4.32
CA VAL A 483 -16.80 -5.21 4.92
C VAL A 483 -15.94 -5.00 6.14
N MET A 484 -15.32 -3.83 6.26
CA MET A 484 -14.50 -3.44 7.40
C MET A 484 -15.06 -2.16 8.00
N TYR A 485 -15.25 -2.17 9.32
CA TYR A 485 -15.63 -1.02 10.12
C TYR A 485 -14.60 -0.85 11.24
N SER A 486 -14.12 0.37 11.40
CA SER A 486 -13.17 0.73 12.46
C SER A 486 -13.61 2.03 13.12
N SER A 487 -13.81 2.00 14.43
CA SER A 487 -14.19 3.15 15.27
C SER A 487 -13.09 3.59 16.21
#